data_AF-A0A821XQ72-F1
#
_entry.id   AF-A0A821XQ72-F1
#
_cell.length_a   1.000
_cell.length_b   1.000
_cell.length_c   1.000
_cell.angle_alpha   90.00
_cell.angle_beta   90.00
_cell.angle_gamma   90.00
#
_symmetry.space_group_name_H-M   'P 1'
#
loop_
_entity.id
_entity.type
_entity.pdbx_description
1 polymer ?
#
loop_
_entity_poly.entity_id
_entity_poly.type
_entity_poly.pdbx_seq_one_letter_code
_entity_poly.pdbx_strand_id
1 'polypeptide(L)'
;MRGVSVGSIGKVHPSGLIQTHLFTEWFQHFIEYVKPTEASPVLLILDGHYSHTKNIELIDLAKQYRTFMGPLKSYYSEEIRVFHIENNRPLTQYDVVELFR
;
A
#
# COMPACT_ATOMS: atom_id res chain seq x y z
N MET A 1 -1.99 -14.86 -21.99
CA MET A 1 -1.04 -13.77 -22.33
C MET A 1 0.14 -14.39 -23.07
N ARG A 2 0.60 -13.81 -24.19
CA ARG A 2 1.78 -14.32 -24.92
C ARG A 2 3.01 -13.53 -24.46
N GLY A 3 4.14 -14.22 -24.22
CA GLY A 3 5.43 -13.59 -23.90
C GLY A 3 5.63 -13.14 -22.45
N VAL A 4 4.84 -13.63 -21.50
CA VAL A 4 5.01 -13.35 -20.07
C VAL A 4 5.87 -14.41 -19.38
N SER A 5 6.56 -14.03 -18.29
CA SER A 5 7.32 -14.97 -17.47
C SER A 5 6.41 -16.03 -16.86
N VAL A 6 6.98 -17.22 -16.63
CA VAL A 6 6.28 -18.31 -15.94
C VAL A 6 5.85 -17.85 -14.55
N GLY A 7 4.59 -18.12 -14.18
CA GLY A 7 4.00 -17.68 -12.91
C GLY A 7 3.25 -16.35 -12.96
N SER A 8 3.35 -15.60 -14.06
CA SER A 8 2.59 -14.36 -14.23
C SER A 8 1.08 -14.59 -14.24
N ILE A 9 0.34 -13.79 -13.48
CA ILE A 9 -1.13 -13.79 -13.46
C ILE A 9 -1.69 -12.54 -14.15
N GLY A 10 -2.83 -12.71 -14.83
CA GLY A 10 -3.57 -11.60 -15.44
C GLY A 10 -5.05 -11.74 -15.12
N LYS A 11 -5.60 -10.78 -14.36
CA LYS A 11 -7.01 -10.72 -14.00
C LYS A 11 -7.57 -9.33 -14.27
N VAL A 12 -8.82 -9.26 -14.73
CA VAL A 12 -9.48 -8.02 -15.10
C VAL A 12 -10.96 -8.09 -14.77
N HIS A 13 -11.50 -7.00 -14.26
CA HIS A 13 -12.95 -6.85 -14.10
C HIS A 13 -13.53 -6.20 -15.36
N PRO A 14 -14.72 -6.61 -15.86
CA PRO A 14 -15.33 -6.03 -17.06
C PRO A 14 -15.54 -4.51 -17.01
N SER A 15 -15.66 -3.92 -15.82
CA SER A 15 -15.78 -2.46 -15.68
C SER A 15 -14.46 -1.70 -15.92
N GLY A 16 -13.33 -2.39 -16.05
CA GLY A 16 -11.99 -1.78 -16.10
C GLY A 16 -11.49 -1.25 -14.76
N LEU A 17 -12.28 -1.35 -13.68
CA LEU A 17 -11.89 -0.91 -12.34
C LEU A 17 -11.52 -2.09 -11.45
N ILE A 18 -10.46 -1.94 -10.67
CA ILE A 18 -10.03 -2.96 -9.71
C ILE A 18 -11.06 -3.15 -8.60
N GLN A 19 -11.47 -4.39 -8.40
CA GLN A 19 -12.39 -4.79 -7.34
C GLN A 19 -11.60 -5.33 -6.14
N THR A 20 -12.21 -5.27 -4.96
CA THR A 20 -11.57 -5.72 -3.72
C THR A 20 -11.03 -7.15 -3.81
N HIS A 21 -11.81 -8.09 -4.36
CA HIS A 21 -11.37 -9.49 -4.50
C HIS A 21 -10.14 -9.63 -5.42
N LEU A 22 -10.13 -8.93 -6.56
CA LEU A 22 -8.99 -8.94 -7.48
C LEU A 22 -7.72 -8.38 -6.82
N PHE A 23 -7.87 -7.36 -5.99
CA PHE A 23 -6.75 -6.79 -5.25
C PHE A 23 -6.24 -7.77 -4.18
N THR A 24 -7.13 -8.48 -3.47
CA THR A 24 -6.73 -9.54 -2.54
C THR A 24 -5.94 -10.65 -3.24
N GLU A 25 -6.39 -11.10 -4.41
CA GLU A 25 -5.69 -12.13 -5.19
C GLU A 25 -4.32 -11.66 -5.67
N TRP A 26 -4.22 -10.39 -6.09
CA TRP A 26 -2.93 -9.77 -6.39
C TRP A 26 -2.03 -9.73 -5.15
N PHE A 27 -2.57 -9.40 -3.98
CA PHE A 27 -1.79 -9.31 -2.74
C PHE A 27 -1.29 -10.68 -2.25
N GLN A 28 -2.10 -11.73 -2.41
CA GLN A 28 -1.67 -13.11 -2.14
C GLN A 28 -0.51 -13.52 -3.05
N HIS A 29 -0.62 -13.21 -4.36
CA HIS A 29 0.45 -13.44 -5.31
C HIS A 29 1.70 -12.61 -4.98
N PHE A 30 1.54 -11.36 -4.56
CA PHE A 30 2.64 -10.52 -4.09
C PHE A 30 3.40 -11.19 -2.94
N ILE A 31 2.70 -11.66 -1.91
CA ILE A 31 3.32 -12.35 -0.75
C ILE A 31 4.09 -13.59 -1.19
N GLU A 32 3.50 -14.40 -2.09
CA GLU A 32 4.11 -15.65 -2.58
C GLU A 32 5.47 -15.42 -3.24
N TYR A 33 5.61 -14.33 -4.00
CA TYR A 33 6.83 -14.05 -4.78
C TYR A 33 7.83 -13.16 -4.05
N VAL A 34 7.34 -12.16 -3.30
CA VAL A 34 8.20 -11.22 -2.56
C VAL A 34 8.72 -11.85 -1.27
N LYS A 35 7.94 -12.73 -0.63
CA LYS A 35 8.31 -13.47 0.60
C LYS A 35 8.86 -12.55 1.71
N PRO A 36 8.11 -11.52 2.12
CA PRO A 36 8.52 -10.66 3.24
C PRO A 36 8.75 -11.48 4.50
N THR A 37 9.74 -11.07 5.32
CA THR A 37 10.09 -11.72 6.59
C THR A 37 10.35 -10.66 7.67
N GLU A 38 10.49 -11.07 8.93
CA GLU A 38 10.85 -10.12 10.01
C GLU A 38 12.25 -9.50 9.79
N ALA A 39 13.19 -10.28 9.24
CA ALA A 39 14.53 -9.79 8.91
C ALA A 39 14.57 -8.93 7.63
N SER A 40 13.54 -9.03 6.78
CA SER A 40 13.42 -8.29 5.52
C SER A 40 11.94 -7.90 5.29
N PRO A 41 11.46 -6.89 6.03
CA PRO A 41 10.07 -6.44 5.90
C PRO A 41 9.89 -5.66 4.60
N VAL A 42 8.64 -5.57 4.15
CA VAL A 42 8.28 -4.81 2.96
C VAL A 42 7.25 -3.74 3.31
N LEU A 43 7.56 -2.50 2.93
CA LEU A 43 6.66 -1.37 3.03
C LEU A 43 5.85 -1.24 1.73
N LEU A 44 4.54 -1.50 1.79
CA LEU A 44 3.65 -1.34 0.64
C LEU A 44 2.87 -0.04 0.77
N ILE A 45 3.19 0.92 -0.09
CA ILE A 45 2.55 2.24 -0.14
C ILE A 45 1.41 2.22 -1.16
N LEU A 46 0.21 2.56 -0.72
CA LEU A 46 -0.99 2.59 -1.55
C LEU A 46 -1.68 3.96 -1.49
N ASP A 47 -2.42 4.27 -2.55
CA ASP A 47 -3.15 5.53 -2.74
C ASP A 47 -4.36 5.72 -1.80
N GLY A 48 -4.75 4.67 -1.07
CA GLY A 48 -5.82 4.70 -0.08
C GLY A 48 -7.23 4.48 -0.64
N HIS A 49 -7.37 4.00 -1.87
CA HIS A 49 -8.70 3.72 -2.44
C HIS A 49 -9.45 2.61 -1.66
N TYR A 50 -10.80 2.62 -1.67
CA TYR A 50 -11.62 1.70 -0.87
C TYR A 50 -11.35 0.23 -1.23
N SER A 51 -11.26 -0.10 -2.51
CA SER A 51 -10.99 -1.49 -2.96
C SER A 51 -9.60 -1.98 -2.54
N HIS A 52 -8.68 -1.07 -2.23
CA HIS A 52 -7.36 -1.40 -1.72
C HIS A 52 -7.39 -1.53 -0.19
N THR A 53 -8.11 -0.66 0.52
CA THR A 53 -7.92 -0.47 1.97
C THR A 53 -9.02 -1.04 2.87
N LYS A 54 -10.22 -1.31 2.35
CA LYS A 54 -11.36 -1.76 3.16
C LYS A 54 -11.67 -3.24 2.93
N ASN A 55 -10.71 -4.10 3.26
CA ASN A 55 -10.90 -5.54 3.29
C ASN A 55 -10.21 -6.16 4.52
N ILE A 56 -11.01 -6.81 5.38
CA ILE A 56 -10.52 -7.48 6.61
C ILE A 56 -9.54 -8.59 6.27
N GLU A 57 -9.83 -9.42 5.26
CA GLU A 57 -8.97 -10.53 4.86
C GLU A 57 -7.58 -10.03 4.47
N LEU A 58 -7.54 -8.94 3.72
CA LEU A 58 -6.29 -8.34 3.30
C LEU A 58 -5.53 -7.69 4.48
N ILE A 59 -6.25 -7.07 5.43
CA ILE A 59 -5.64 -6.52 6.64
C ILE A 59 -5.02 -7.64 7.48
N ASP A 60 -5.71 -8.78 7.59
CA ASP A 60 -5.23 -9.93 8.35
C ASP A 60 -4.02 -10.58 7.67
N LEU A 61 -4.04 -10.73 6.35
CA LEU A 61 -2.88 -11.16 5.56
C LEU A 61 -1.69 -10.20 5.73
N ALA A 62 -1.94 -8.89 5.63
CA ALA A 62 -0.88 -7.90 5.77
C ALA A 62 -0.20 -7.96 7.15
N LYS A 63 -1.00 -8.11 8.21
CA LYS A 63 -0.52 -8.31 9.58
C LYS A 63 0.28 -9.60 9.72
N GLN A 64 -0.23 -10.71 9.17
CA GLN A 64 0.42 -12.03 9.25
C GLN A 64 1.80 -12.02 8.59
N TYR A 65 1.92 -11.40 7.43
CA TYR A 65 3.16 -11.40 6.64
C TYR A 65 4.05 -10.16 6.87
N ARG A 66 3.78 -9.39 7.93
CA ARG A 66 4.54 -8.18 8.33
C ARG A 66 4.75 -7.17 7.19
N THR A 67 3.84 -7.18 6.23
CA THR A 67 3.70 -6.13 5.22
C THR A 67 2.95 -4.98 5.84
N PHE A 68 3.62 -3.84 6.02
CA PHE A 68 2.94 -2.65 6.49
C PHE A 68 2.11 -2.09 5.34
N MET A 69 0.80 -2.18 5.49
CA MET A 69 -0.18 -1.62 4.58
C MET A 69 -0.92 -0.49 5.30
N GLY A 70 -0.37 0.71 5.19
CA GLY A 70 -1.00 1.92 5.68
C GLY A 70 -1.37 2.81 4.49
N PRO A 71 -2.55 3.45 4.49
CA PRO A 71 -2.79 4.53 3.54
C PRO A 71 -1.79 5.64 3.87
N LEU A 72 -0.77 5.80 3.02
CA LEU A 72 0.21 6.90 3.13
C LEU A 72 -0.51 8.21 3.33
N LYS A 73 -1.62 8.40 2.60
CA LYS A 73 -2.48 9.57 2.71
C LYS A 73 -2.92 9.86 4.15
N SER A 74 -3.31 8.87 4.95
CA SER A 74 -3.79 9.10 6.32
C SER A 74 -2.66 9.54 7.25
N TYR A 75 -1.54 8.82 7.23
CA TYR A 75 -0.37 9.18 8.05
C TYR A 75 0.20 10.53 7.61
N TYR A 76 0.39 10.72 6.31
CA TYR A 76 0.86 11.98 5.73
C TYR A 76 -0.08 13.15 6.05
N SER A 77 -1.40 12.95 6.02
CA SER A 77 -2.36 14.01 6.39
C SER A 77 -2.27 14.39 7.86
N GLU A 78 -2.04 13.42 8.75
CA GLU A 78 -1.86 13.69 10.17
C GLU A 78 -0.53 14.41 10.44
N GLU A 79 0.56 13.98 9.81
CA GLU A 79 1.86 14.67 9.90
C GLU A 79 1.77 16.12 9.39
N ILE A 80 1.10 16.35 8.26
CA ILE A 80 0.84 17.72 7.76
C ILE A 80 0.05 18.54 8.78
N ARG A 81 -0.95 17.94 9.41
CA ARG A 81 -1.80 18.61 10.39
C ARG A 81 -1.00 19.01 11.62
N VAL A 82 -0.21 18.10 12.19
CA VAL A 82 0.69 18.37 13.32
C VAL A 82 1.67 19.48 12.96
N PHE A 83 2.31 19.38 11.79
CA PHE A 83 3.24 20.39 11.31
C PHE A 83 2.63 21.79 11.22
N HIS A 84 1.41 21.90 10.69
CA HIS A 84 0.69 23.18 10.60
C HIS A 84 0.39 23.77 11.98
N ILE A 85 0.03 22.93 12.95
CA ILE A 85 -0.25 23.34 14.33
C ILE A 85 1.02 23.89 15.00
N GLU A 86 2.15 23.23 14.79
CA GLU A 86 3.41 23.55 15.48
C GLU A 86 4.16 24.71 14.85
N ASN A 87 4.18 24.80 13.52
CA ASN A 87 5.08 25.70 12.80
C ASN A 87 4.40 26.96 12.26
N ASN A 88 3.06 26.99 12.23
CA ASN A 88 2.23 28.09 11.73
C ASN A 88 2.72 28.67 10.38
N ARG A 89 3.24 27.79 9.52
CA ARG A 89 3.75 28.12 8.17
C ARG A 89 3.36 27.03 7.19
N PRO A 90 3.30 27.34 5.89
CA PRO A 90 3.08 26.32 4.87
C PRO A 90 4.16 25.24 4.90
N LEU A 91 3.73 23.99 4.73
CA LEU A 91 4.58 22.83 4.51
C LEU A 91 5.30 22.99 3.16
N THR A 92 6.62 22.81 3.16
CA THR A 92 7.43 22.81 1.93
C THR A 92 7.88 21.41 1.56
N GLN A 93 8.37 21.24 0.34
CA GLN A 93 8.93 19.95 -0.12
C GLN A 93 10.14 19.49 0.73
N TYR A 94 10.90 20.42 1.32
CA TYR A 94 12.05 20.06 2.16
C TYR A 94 11.61 19.44 3.49
N ASP A 95 10.53 19.97 4.08
CA ASP A 95 9.92 19.43 5.30
C ASP A 95 9.38 18.01 5.07
N VAL A 96 8.81 17.75 3.89
CA VAL A 96 8.32 16.42 3.50
C VAL A 96 9.44 15.41 3.38
N VAL A 97 10.60 15.82 2.85
CA VAL A 97 11.77 14.93 2.72
C VAL A 97 12.28 14.47 4.08
N GLU A 98 12.11 15.26 5.14
CA GLU A 98 12.49 14.87 6.50
C GLU A 98 11.61 13.75 7.09
N LEU A 99 10.35 13.60 6.63
CA LEU A 99 9.47 12.50 7.07
C LEU A 99 9.93 11.11 6.60
N PHE A 100 10.84 11.05 5.62
CA PHE A 100 11.33 9.80 5.02
C PHE A 100 12.82 9.54 5.32
N ARG A 101 13.42 10.29 6.25
CA ARG A 101 14.80 10.09 6.69
C ARG A 101 14.92 9.12 7.86
#